data_AF-A0A9R0S3M6-F1
#
_entry.id   AF-A0A9R0S3M6-F1
#
_cell.length_a   1.000
_cell.length_b   1.000
_cell.length_c   1.000
_cell.angle_alpha   90.00
_cell.angle_beta   90.00
_cell.angle_gamma   90.00
#
_symmetry.space_group_name_H-M   'P 1'
#
loop_
_entity.id
_entity.type
_entity.pdbx_description
1 polymer ?
#
loop_
_entity_poly.entity_id
_entity_poly.type
_entity_poly.pdbx_seq_one_letter_code
_entity_poly.pdbx_strand_id
1 'polypeptide(L)' 'MGQASRFKRMCVFCGSSHGNKSSYHDAAIDLANQLVGGGIDLVYGGGSIGLMGLVSRAVYHGGRHVIG' A
#
# COMPACT_ATOMS: atom_id res chain seq x y z
N MET A 1 -6.61 -11.76 -19.47
CA MET A 1 -5.17 -11.82 -19.10
C MET A 1 -4.75 -10.42 -18.69
N GLY A 2 -4.55 -10.19 -17.40
CA GLY A 2 -4.25 -8.86 -16.85
C GLY A 2 -2.92 -8.33 -17.39
N GLN A 3 -2.93 -7.10 -17.88
CA GLN A 3 -1.73 -6.42 -18.36
C GLN A 3 -0.75 -6.28 -17.21
N ALA A 4 0.49 -6.77 -17.39
CA ALA A 4 1.55 -6.57 -16.40
C ALA A 4 1.78 -5.06 -16.23
N SER A 5 1.78 -4.57 -14.98
CA SER A 5 2.07 -3.17 -14.68
C SER A 5 3.44 -2.77 -15.26
N ARG A 6 3.52 -1.56 -15.83
CA ARG A 6 4.79 -0.93 -16.25
C ARG A 6 5.76 -0.74 -15.07
N PHE A 7 5.22 -0.62 -13.86
CA PHE A 7 6.00 -0.36 -12.65
C PHE A 7 6.22 -1.65 -11.87
N LYS A 8 7.47 -1.86 -11.40
CA LYS A 8 7.81 -2.98 -10.52
C LYS A 8 7.60 -2.64 -9.05
N ARG A 9 7.90 -1.39 -8.64
CA ARG A 9 7.70 -0.88 -7.28
C ARG A 9 7.19 0.55 -7.30
N MET A 10 6.45 0.94 -6.28
CA MET A 10 6.01 2.32 -6.07
C MET A 10 6.29 2.77 -4.65
N CYS A 11 6.77 4.00 -4.51
CA CYS A 11 6.95 4.65 -3.20
C CYS A 11 5.66 5.35 -2.79
N VAL A 12 5.14 5.05 -1.60
CA VAL A 12 3.93 5.67 -1.06
C VAL A 12 4.26 6.52 0.15
N PHE A 13 3.97 7.82 0.04
CA PHE A 13 4.05 8.75 1.16
C PHE A 13 2.69 8.86 1.84
N CYS A 14 2.63 8.44 3.11
CA CYS A 14 1.44 8.55 3.95
C CYS A 14 1.85 8.72 5.41
N GLY A 15 0.94 9.16 6.28
CA GLY A 15 1.23 9.41 7.68
C GLY A 15 1.15 8.17 8.57
N SER A 16 1.79 8.25 9.74
CA SER A 16 1.66 7.28 10.85
C SER A 16 0.36 7.46 11.66
N SER A 17 -0.48 8.42 11.30
CA SER A 17 -1.84 8.59 11.84
C SER A 17 -2.87 7.98 10.90
N HIS A 18 -4.01 7.55 11.43
CA HIS A 18 -5.15 7.04 10.63
C HIS A 18 -5.95 8.19 9.98
N GLY A 19 -5.78 9.42 10.48
CA GLY A 19 -6.65 10.54 10.16
C GLY A 19 -8.02 10.44 10.83
N ASN A 20 -8.85 11.46 10.63
CA ASN A 20 -10.13 11.60 11.34
C ASN A 20 -11.35 11.12 10.52
N LYS A 21 -11.12 10.58 9.33
CA LYS A 21 -12.19 10.10 8.43
C LYS A 21 -11.88 8.68 7.98
N SER A 22 -12.89 7.82 8.02
CA SER A 22 -12.80 6.43 7.53
C SER A 22 -12.39 6.37 6.05
N SER A 23 -12.74 7.38 5.25
CA SER A 23 -12.37 7.46 3.84
C SER A 23 -10.85 7.39 3.59
N TYR A 24 -10.01 7.80 4.54
CA TYR A 24 -8.55 7.68 4.40
C TYR A 24 -8.08 6.24 4.58
N HIS A 25 -8.69 5.53 5.53
CA HIS A 25 -8.47 4.10 5.70
C HIS A 25 -8.87 3.34 4.44
N ASP A 26 -10.06 3.60 3.92
CA ASP A 26 -10.58 2.90 2.75
C ASP A 26 -9.73 3.16 1.51
N ALA A 27 -9.29 4.41 1.31
CA ALA A 27 -8.39 4.78 0.23
C ALA A 27 -7.00 4.10 0.34
N ALA A 28 -6.47 3.94 1.56
CA ALA A 28 -5.21 3.25 1.79
C ALA A 28 -5.30 1.75 1.44
N ILE A 29 -6.41 1.10 1.81
CA ILE A 29 -6.67 -0.31 1.46
C ILE A 29 -6.91 -0.46 -0.05
N ASP A 30 -7.68 0.42 -0.67
CA ASP A 30 -7.93 0.39 -2.10
C ASP A 30 -6.64 0.54 -2.91
N LEU A 31 -5.79 1.50 -2.54
CA LEU A 31 -4.47 1.67 -3.14
C LEU A 31 -3.63 0.38 -3.04
N ALA A 32 -3.58 -0.22 -1.85
CA ALA A 32 -2.84 -1.46 -1.65
C ALA A 32 -3.35 -2.59 -2.55
N ASN A 33 -4.68 -2.73 -2.68
CA ASN A 33 -5.28 -3.73 -3.56
C ASN A 33 -4.94 -3.49 -5.04
N GLN A 34 -4.89 -2.23 -5.48
CA GLN A 34 -4.45 -1.90 -6.84
C GLN A 34 -2.98 -2.25 -7.07
N LEU A 35 -2.10 -2.00 -6.09
CA LEU A 35 -0.69 -2.42 -6.17
C LEU A 35 -0.57 -3.94 -6.27
N VAL A 36 -1.32 -4.68 -5.45
CA VAL A 36 -1.34 -6.14 -5.45
C VAL A 36 -1.85 -6.69 -6.80
N GLY A 37 -3.01 -6.21 -7.26
CA GLY A 37 -3.59 -6.62 -8.54
C GLY A 37 -2.71 -6.27 -9.74
N GLY A 38 -1.92 -5.21 -9.64
CA GLY A 38 -0.94 -4.81 -10.65
C GLY A 38 0.40 -5.56 -10.57
N GLY A 39 0.63 -6.40 -9.56
CA GLY A 39 1.92 -7.05 -9.36
C GLY A 39 3.04 -6.07 -8.98
N ILE A 40 2.72 -5.00 -8.25
CA ILE A 40 3.65 -3.93 -7.86
C ILE A 40 4.09 -4.12 -6.41
N ASP A 41 5.39 -4.00 -6.11
CA ASP A 41 5.90 -3.97 -4.73
C ASP A 41 5.75 -2.57 -4.11
N LEU A 42 5.72 -2.50 -2.78
CA LEU A 42 5.65 -1.25 -2.04
C LEU A 42 7.03 -0.82 -1.52
N VAL A 43 7.30 0.48 -1.65
CA VAL A 43 8.30 1.20 -0.86
C VAL A 43 7.58 2.25 -0.01
N TYR A 44 7.93 2.42 1.25
CA TYR A 44 7.34 3.44 2.13
C TYR A 44 8.32 3.80 3.25
N GLY A 45 7.89 4.60 4.24
CA GLY A 45 8.77 5.11 5.31
C GLY A 45 8.89 4.23 6.57
N GLY A 46 8.51 2.94 6.53
CA GLY A 46 8.80 1.99 7.62
C GLY A 46 7.88 2.02 8.84
N GLY A 47 6.86 2.88 8.87
CA GLY A 47 5.91 2.97 9.99
C GLY A 47 4.91 1.80 10.09
N SER A 48 4.72 1.24 11.28
CA SER A 48 3.81 0.11 11.51
C SER A 48 2.38 0.50 11.92
N ILE A 49 2.09 1.80 12.02
CA ILE A 49 0.81 2.36 12.51
C ILE A 49 0.19 3.34 11.51
N GLY A 50 -1.08 3.67 11.69
CA GLY A 50 -1.80 4.62 10.84
C GLY A 50 -1.95 4.13 9.41
N LEU A 51 -2.01 5.06 8.46
CA LEU A 51 -2.12 4.74 7.03
C LEU A 51 -0.92 3.93 6.54
N MET A 52 0.29 4.22 7.03
CA MET A 52 1.50 3.45 6.72
C MET A 52 1.34 1.97 7.08
N GLY A 53 0.85 1.67 8.29
CA GLY A 53 0.60 0.30 8.74
C GLY A 53 -0.48 -0.40 7.91
N LEU A 54 -1.52 0.32 7.49
CA LEU A 54 -2.60 -0.22 6.66
C LEU A 54 -2.10 -0.62 5.27
N VAL A 55 -1.44 0.30 4.56
CA VAL A 55 -0.94 0.04 3.20
C VAL A 55 0.10 -1.08 3.22
N SER A 56 1.06 -1.03 4.14
CA SER A 56 2.13 -2.03 4.22
C SER A 56 1.61 -3.43 4.52
N ARG A 57 0.69 -3.58 5.49
CA ARG A 57 0.07 -4.89 5.79
C ARG A 57 -0.77 -5.40 4.62
N ALA A 58 -1.59 -4.56 4.02
CA ALA A 58 -2.44 -4.97 2.90
C ALA A 58 -1.61 -5.45 1.69
N VAL A 59 -0.54 -4.73 1.34
CA VAL A 59 0.39 -5.14 0.27
C VAL A 59 1.11 -6.45 0.63
N TYR A 60 1.60 -6.58 1.87
CA TYR A 60 2.27 -7.79 2.35
C TYR A 60 1.35 -9.02 2.32
N HIS A 61 0.13 -8.89 2.84
CA HIS A 61 -0.87 -9.97 2.80
C HIS A 61 -1.31 -10.33 1.38
N GLY A 62 -1.26 -9.37 0.44
CA GLY A 62 -1.46 -9.61 -0.98
C GLY A 62 -0.29 -10.30 -1.69
N GLY A 63 0.76 -10.71 -0.97
CA GLY A 63 1.90 -11.46 -1.53
C GLY A 63 2.90 -10.61 -2.32
N ARG A 64 2.88 -9.29 -2.12
CA ARG A 64 3.86 -8.37 -2.72
C ARG A 64 4.95 -8.02 -1.73
N HIS A 65 6.11 -7.62 -2.24
CA HIS A 65 7.24 -7.26 -1.38
C HIS A 65 7.03 -5.84 -0.81
N VAL A 66 7.47 -5.63 0.43
CA VAL A 66 7.36 -4.36 1.14
C VAL A 66 8.74 -3.95 1.64
N ILE A 67 9.15 -2.73 1.30
CA ILE A 67 10.40 -2.11 1.75
C ILE A 67 10.02 -0.86 2.55
N GLY A 68 10.41 -0.83 3.82
CA GLY A 68 10.12 0.26 4.75
C GLY A 68 11.39 0.89 5.29
#